data_AF-A0AAX2UNQ3-F1
#
_entry.id   AF-A0AAX2UNQ3-F1
#
_cell.length_a   1.000
_cell.length_b   1.000
_cell.length_c   1.000
_cell.angle_alpha   90.00
_cell.angle_beta   90.00
_cell.angle_gamma   90.00
#
_symmetry.space_group_name_H-M   'P 1'
#
loop_
_entity.id
_entity.type
_entity.pdbx_description
1 polymer ?
#
loop_
_entity_poly.entity_id
_entity_poly.type
_entity_poly.pdbx_seq_one_letter_code
_entity_poly.pdbx_strand_id
1 'polypeptide(L)'
;MTFDPSVKISADERITATVSPATLKTHPDGRITFKNKARLRLCLDRFLLQSAGYPEDTRLSLLGAVRTGESIFVRFKLGKEGKALSNIKVRSGKSELAIHGSVIGDKLPAVRRAKCSFWINKDEDSITISIPTGVKAR
;
A
#
# COMPACT_ATOMS: atom_id res chain seq x y z
N MET A 1 20.90 0.54 -1.52
CA MET A 1 20.17 -0.52 -0.79
C MET A 1 19.33 -1.28 -1.79
N THR A 2 19.62 -2.56 -1.99
CA THR A 2 18.94 -3.43 -2.95
C THR A 2 17.82 -4.17 -2.23
N PHE A 3 16.61 -4.12 -2.78
CA PHE A 3 15.46 -4.86 -2.25
C PHE A 3 15.69 -6.36 -2.48
N ASP A 4 15.72 -7.16 -1.40
CA ASP A 4 15.87 -8.61 -1.50
C ASP A 4 14.49 -9.29 -1.57
N PRO A 5 14.08 -9.84 -2.73
CA PRO A 5 12.80 -10.51 -2.89
C PRO A 5 12.75 -11.90 -2.22
N SER A 6 13.83 -12.41 -1.62
CA SER A 6 13.91 -13.77 -1.05
C SER A 6 13.30 -13.93 0.35
N VAL A 7 12.93 -12.83 1.01
CA VAL A 7 12.25 -12.88 2.31
C VAL A 7 10.84 -13.44 2.15
N LYS A 8 10.56 -14.61 2.73
CA LYS A 8 9.23 -15.24 2.68
C LYS A 8 8.22 -14.41 3.46
N ILE A 9 7.25 -13.83 2.76
CA ILE A 9 6.21 -13.00 3.33
C ILE A 9 4.87 -13.75 3.33
N SER A 10 4.34 -14.10 4.50
CA SER A 10 3.04 -14.78 4.63
C SER A 10 1.88 -13.81 4.39
N ALA A 11 0.86 -14.23 3.64
CA ALA A 11 -0.33 -13.42 3.38
C ALA A 11 -1.23 -13.36 4.63
N ASP A 12 -1.54 -12.15 5.10
CA ASP A 12 -2.28 -11.93 6.36
C ASP A 12 -3.49 -11.02 6.11
N GLU A 13 -4.59 -11.27 6.83
CA GLU A 13 -5.79 -10.42 6.82
C GLU A 13 -5.57 -9.07 7.54
N ARG A 14 -4.43 -8.91 8.20
CA ARG A 14 -4.05 -7.66 8.84
C ARG A 14 -3.79 -6.53 7.86
N ILE A 15 -3.39 -6.80 6.62
CA ILE A 15 -3.24 -5.76 5.59
C ILE A 15 -3.99 -6.16 4.33
N THR A 16 -4.82 -5.25 3.84
CA THR A 16 -5.44 -5.38 2.52
C THR A 16 -5.11 -4.19 1.63
N ALA A 17 -4.92 -4.43 0.34
CA ALA A 17 -4.64 -3.39 -0.64
C ALA A 17 -5.76 -3.27 -1.67
N THR A 18 -6.02 -2.02 -2.07
CA THR A 18 -6.80 -1.71 -3.27
C THR A 18 -5.98 -0.80 -4.16
N VAL A 19 -5.69 -1.26 -5.36
CA VAL A 19 -4.99 -0.50 -6.40
C VAL A 19 -6.01 -0.08 -7.44
N SER A 20 -6.18 1.23 -7.59
CA SER A 20 -7.08 1.83 -8.56
C SER A 20 -6.24 2.45 -9.68
N PRO A 21 -6.29 1.94 -10.92
CA PRO A 21 -5.57 2.53 -12.04
C PRO A 21 -6.12 3.93 -12.38
N ALA A 22 -5.33 4.69 -13.14
CA ALA A 22 -5.81 5.92 -13.75
C ALA A 22 -6.84 5.57 -14.83
N THR A 23 -7.95 6.31 -14.87
CA THR A 23 -8.95 6.19 -15.94
C THR A 23 -9.00 7.48 -16.74
N LEU A 24 -9.18 7.32 -18.05
CA LEU A 24 -9.32 8.42 -18.99
C LEU A 24 -10.80 8.65 -19.30
N LYS A 25 -11.15 9.89 -19.58
CA LYS A 25 -12.44 10.31 -20.11
C LYS A 25 -12.19 11.02 -21.44
N THR A 26 -12.82 10.51 -22.49
CA THR A 26 -12.93 11.19 -23.78
C THR A 26 -14.15 12.10 -23.73
N HIS A 27 -13.96 13.36 -24.09
CA HIS A 27 -15.03 14.35 -24.20
C HIS A 27 -15.65 14.31 -25.60
N PRO A 28 -16.89 14.83 -25.80
CA PRO A 28 -17.54 14.85 -27.11
C PRO A 28 -16.77 15.62 -28.20
N ASP A 29 -15.91 16.55 -27.80
CA ASP A 29 -15.02 17.34 -28.66
C ASP A 29 -13.72 16.59 -29.07
N GLY A 30 -13.60 15.32 -28.69
CA GLY A 30 -12.42 14.48 -28.96
C GLY A 30 -11.27 14.65 -27.96
N ARG A 31 -11.35 15.57 -26.99
CA ARG A 31 -10.30 15.77 -25.98
C ARG A 31 -10.25 14.58 -25.01
N ILE A 32 -9.05 14.11 -24.67
CA ILE A 32 -8.82 13.06 -23.67
C ILE A 32 -8.29 13.70 -22.37
N THR A 33 -8.92 13.39 -21.24
CA THR A 33 -8.50 13.88 -19.92
C THR A 33 -8.47 12.76 -18.88
N PHE A 34 -7.65 12.88 -17.84
CA PHE A 34 -7.71 11.95 -16.71
C PHE A 34 -8.96 12.19 -15.87
N LYS A 35 -9.82 11.18 -15.74
CA LYS A 35 -10.97 11.18 -14.81
C LYS A 35 -10.52 11.00 -13.37
N ASN A 36 -9.49 10.18 -13.16
CA ASN A 36 -8.83 9.99 -11.87
C ASN A 36 -7.35 9.67 -12.07
N LYS A 37 -6.53 10.04 -11.08
CA LYS A 37 -5.14 9.58 -10.99
C LYS A 37 -5.09 8.18 -10.37
N ALA A 38 -4.06 7.41 -10.74
CA ALA A 38 -3.82 6.10 -10.13
C ALA A 38 -3.56 6.24 -8.62
N ARG A 39 -4.05 5.30 -7.81
CA ARG A 39 -3.93 5.34 -6.34
C ARG A 39 -3.78 3.93 -5.78
N LEU A 40 -2.95 3.79 -4.77
CA LEU A 40 -2.90 2.62 -3.89
C LEU A 40 -3.50 3.02 -2.54
N ARG A 41 -4.41 2.19 -2.03
CA ARG A 41 -4.92 2.26 -0.67
C ARG A 41 -4.52 1.00 0.07
N LEU A 42 -3.89 1.18 1.23
CA LEU A 42 -3.60 0.13 2.18
C LEU A 42 -4.55 0.28 3.36
N CYS A 43 -5.18 -0.80 3.75
CA CYS A 43 -6.02 -0.89 4.94
C CYS A 43 -5.31 -1.82 5.92
N LEU A 44 -4.80 -1.25 7.00
CA LEU A 44 -3.99 -1.93 8.00
C LEU A 44 -4.83 -2.16 9.26
N ASP A 45 -4.61 -3.28 9.94
CA ASP A 45 -5.05 -3.49 11.31
C ASP A 45 -4.44 -2.42 12.22
N ARG A 46 -5.27 -1.75 13.03
CA ARG A 46 -4.82 -0.69 13.94
C ARG A 46 -3.77 -1.18 14.94
N PHE A 47 -3.86 -2.44 15.35
CA PHE A 47 -2.94 -3.05 16.31
C PHE A 47 -1.73 -3.68 15.66
N LEU A 48 -1.58 -3.60 14.33
CA LEU A 48 -0.48 -4.24 13.60
C LEU A 48 0.90 -3.83 14.15
N LEU A 49 1.14 -2.52 14.22
CA LEU A 49 2.43 -1.97 14.65
C LEU A 49 2.64 -2.12 16.16
N GLN A 50 1.57 -1.95 16.95
CA GLN A 50 1.60 -2.18 18.40
C GLN A 50 1.92 -3.63 18.76
N SER A 51 1.36 -4.60 18.02
CA SER A 51 1.69 -6.03 18.19
C SER A 51 3.17 -6.32 17.93
N ALA A 52 3.83 -5.48 17.12
CA ALA A 52 5.27 -5.56 16.86
C ALA A 52 6.12 -4.75 17.86
N GLY A 53 5.49 -4.02 18.80
CA GLY A 53 6.16 -3.22 19.84
C GLY A 53 6.33 -1.74 19.50
N TYR A 54 5.70 -1.24 18.44
CA TYR A 54 5.76 0.17 18.05
C TYR A 54 4.69 1.01 18.78
N PRO A 55 4.98 2.28 19.12
CA PRO A 55 4.00 3.21 19.70
C PRO A 55 2.74 3.40 18.83
N GLU A 56 1.61 3.74 19.45
CA GLU A 56 0.34 3.99 18.74
C GLU A 56 0.43 5.12 17.70
N ASP A 57 1.26 6.13 17.98
CA ASP A 57 1.44 7.30 17.12
C ASP A 57 2.51 7.09 16.03
N THR A 58 3.00 5.85 15.86
CA THR A 58 3.96 5.51 14.81
C THR A 58 3.40 5.83 13.43
N ARG A 59 4.17 6.59 12.67
CA ARG A 59 3.86 7.06 11.33
C ARG A 59 4.64 6.28 10.28
N LEU A 60 4.10 6.29 9.07
CA LEU A 60 4.64 5.60 7.91
C LEU A 60 5.21 6.63 6.91
N SER A 61 6.53 6.63 6.76
CA SER A 61 7.24 7.38 5.72
C SER A 61 7.58 6.45 4.57
N LEU A 62 7.11 6.74 3.36
CA LEU A 62 7.37 5.90 2.20
C LEU A 62 8.86 5.96 1.82
N LEU A 63 9.55 4.83 1.88
CA LEU A 63 10.95 4.70 1.46
C LEU A 63 11.07 4.38 -0.03
N GLY A 64 10.13 3.60 -0.55
CA GLY A 64 10.13 3.25 -1.96
C GLY A 64 9.07 2.21 -2.30
N ALA A 65 8.85 2.04 -3.60
CA ALA A 65 8.00 0.99 -4.12
C ALA A 65 8.66 0.37 -5.36
N VAL A 66 8.57 -0.95 -5.47
CA VAL A 66 9.12 -1.73 -6.59
C VAL A 66 8.03 -2.64 -7.10
N ARG A 67 7.85 -2.68 -8.41
CA ARG A 67 6.93 -3.62 -9.06
C ARG A 67 7.71 -4.77 -9.68
N THR A 68 7.27 -5.99 -9.41
CA THR A 68 7.67 -7.19 -10.14
C THR A 68 6.50 -7.68 -11.01
N GLY A 69 6.71 -8.76 -11.77
CA GLY A 69 5.65 -9.36 -12.60
C GLY A 69 4.41 -9.74 -11.78
N GLU A 70 4.61 -10.26 -10.57
CA GLU A 70 3.56 -10.89 -9.76
C GLU A 70 3.11 -10.06 -8.55
N SER A 71 3.88 -9.03 -8.16
CA SER A 71 3.62 -8.26 -6.96
C SER A 71 4.09 -6.81 -7.05
N ILE A 72 3.49 -5.95 -6.23
CA ILE A 72 4.00 -4.62 -5.93
C ILE A 72 4.50 -4.65 -4.49
N PHE A 73 5.77 -4.34 -4.30
CA PHE A 73 6.38 -4.20 -2.99
C PHE A 73 6.42 -2.73 -2.62
N VAL A 74 5.94 -2.38 -1.44
CA VAL A 74 5.97 -1.03 -0.90
C VAL A 74 6.63 -1.06 0.47
N ARG A 75 7.63 -0.21 0.67
CA ARG A 75 8.41 -0.17 1.90
C ARG A 75 8.24 1.17 2.61
N PHE A 76 7.99 1.13 3.90
CA PHE A 76 7.87 2.31 4.76
C PHE A 76 8.88 2.26 5.89
N LYS A 77 9.45 3.42 6.24
CA LYS A 77 10.10 3.66 7.52
C LYS A 77 9.02 3.90 8.56
N LEU A 78 9.17 3.29 9.71
CA LEU A 78 8.37 3.44 10.91
C LEU A 78 9.05 4.48 11.80
N GLY A 79 8.30 5.46 12.30
CA GLY A 79 8.87 6.47 13.20
C GLY A 79 7.90 7.60 13.50
N LYS A 80 8.43 8.78 13.83
CA LYS A 80 7.63 9.97 14.16
C LYS A 80 7.27 10.83 12.94
N GLU A 81 7.97 10.60 11.82
CA GLU A 81 7.76 11.34 10.59
C GLU A 81 6.88 10.58 9.60
N GLY A 82 6.28 11.32 8.66
CA GLY A 82 5.48 10.73 7.59
C GLY A 82 3.98 10.79 7.84
N LYS A 83 3.26 9.90 7.18
CA LYS A 83 1.80 9.89 7.23
C LYS A 83 1.33 9.14 8.47
N ALA A 84 0.50 9.83 9.26
CA ALA A 84 -0.35 9.15 10.21
C ALA A 84 -1.33 8.24 9.48
N LEU A 85 -1.57 7.07 10.06
CA LEU A 85 -2.62 6.17 9.62
C LEU A 85 -3.97 6.85 9.87
N SER A 86 -4.77 7.07 8.83
CA SER A 86 -6.08 7.70 9.00
C SER A 86 -7.05 6.71 9.65
N ASN A 87 -7.84 7.16 10.62
CA ASN A 87 -8.85 6.33 11.25
C ASN A 87 -9.99 6.04 10.26
N ILE A 88 -9.99 4.89 9.59
CA ILE A 88 -11.19 4.43 8.89
C ILE A 88 -12.19 4.05 9.98
N LYS A 89 -13.06 4.99 10.34
CA LYS A 89 -14.22 4.82 11.24
C LYS A 89 -13.91 3.95 12.48
N VAL A 90 -13.74 4.61 13.62
CA VAL A 90 -13.44 4.08 14.98
C VAL A 90 -14.02 2.68 15.32
N ARG A 91 -15.14 2.27 14.73
CA ARG A 91 -15.78 0.95 14.89
C ARG A 91 -15.11 -0.23 14.17
N SER A 92 -14.23 -0.02 13.17
CA SER A 92 -13.74 -1.12 12.32
C SER A 92 -12.40 -1.74 12.76
N GLY A 93 -11.66 -1.08 13.66
CA GLY A 93 -10.30 -1.50 14.04
C GLY A 93 -9.27 -1.42 12.90
N LYS A 94 -9.61 -0.74 11.79
CA LYS A 94 -8.73 -0.60 10.62
C LYS A 94 -8.35 0.86 10.37
N SER A 95 -7.17 1.06 9.80
CA SER A 95 -6.66 2.37 9.40
C SER A 95 -6.26 2.41 7.93
N GLU A 96 -6.45 3.55 7.25
CA GLU A 96 -6.09 3.71 5.84
C GLU A 96 -4.76 4.43 5.68
N LEU A 97 -4.01 3.99 4.67
CA LEU A 97 -2.94 4.76 4.06
C LEU A 97 -3.19 4.88 2.55
N ALA A 98 -3.38 6.13 2.09
CA ALA A 98 -3.51 6.45 0.67
C ALA A 98 -2.18 6.93 0.09
N ILE A 99 -1.75 6.28 -1.00
CA ILE A 99 -0.51 6.54 -1.72
C ILE A 99 -0.86 6.89 -3.16
N HIS A 100 -0.27 7.98 -3.62
CA HIS A 100 -0.47 8.43 -4.99
C HIS A 100 0.26 7.48 -5.95
N GLY A 101 -0.41 7.06 -7.01
CA GLY A 101 0.11 6.01 -7.91
C GLY A 101 1.39 6.41 -8.62
N SER A 102 1.62 7.71 -8.84
CA SER A 102 2.89 8.22 -9.43
C SER A 102 4.13 7.87 -8.61
N VAL A 103 3.99 7.57 -7.31
CA VAL A 103 5.13 7.18 -6.45
C VAL A 103 5.47 5.69 -6.61
N ILE A 104 4.59 4.92 -7.26
CA ILE A 104 4.73 3.48 -7.48
C ILE A 104 4.97 3.20 -8.98
N GLY A 105 4.37 4.00 -9.85
CA GLY A 105 4.47 3.93 -11.30
C GLY A 105 3.14 4.26 -11.99
N ASP A 106 3.19 4.75 -13.22
CA ASP A 106 2.00 5.27 -13.91
C ASP A 106 1.00 4.20 -14.36
N LYS A 107 1.47 2.96 -14.53
CA LYS A 107 0.66 1.82 -14.99
C LYS A 107 0.43 0.82 -13.87
N LEU A 108 -0.42 1.19 -12.90
CA LEU A 108 -0.80 0.29 -11.83
C LEU A 108 -1.86 -0.73 -12.30
N PRO A 109 -1.76 -2.01 -11.92
CA PRO A 109 -2.81 -2.99 -12.16
C PRO A 109 -4.05 -2.68 -11.32
N ALA A 110 -5.22 -3.15 -11.75
CA ALA A 110 -6.40 -3.12 -10.91
C ALA A 110 -6.32 -4.24 -9.86
N VAL A 111 -6.39 -3.86 -8.57
CA VAL A 111 -6.40 -4.80 -7.45
C VAL A 111 -7.50 -4.37 -6.48
N ARG A 112 -8.34 -5.30 -6.05
CA ARG A 112 -9.49 -5.00 -5.17
C ARG A 112 -9.40 -5.79 -3.88
N ARG A 113 -9.18 -5.10 -2.75
CA ARG A 113 -9.13 -5.67 -1.39
C ARG A 113 -8.31 -6.98 -1.31
N ALA A 114 -7.17 -7.02 -2.01
CA ALA A 114 -6.29 -8.18 -1.96
C ALA A 114 -5.64 -8.26 -0.57
N LYS A 115 -5.60 -9.46 0.00
CA LYS A 115 -4.80 -9.73 1.20
C LYS A 115 -3.33 -9.55 0.85
N CYS A 116 -2.61 -8.86 1.70
CA CYS A 116 -1.20 -8.56 1.48
C CYS A 116 -0.37 -9.40 2.42
N SER A 117 0.81 -9.76 1.94
CA SER A 117 1.86 -10.23 2.83
C SER A 117 2.63 -9.03 3.36
N PHE A 118 3.11 -9.08 4.60
CA PHE A 118 4.00 -8.04 5.12
C PHE A 118 5.14 -8.60 5.98
N TRP A 119 6.22 -7.83 6.06
CA TRP A 119 7.38 -8.12 6.90
C TRP A 119 7.81 -6.85 7.62
N ILE A 120 8.02 -6.93 8.93
CA ILE A 120 8.50 -5.81 9.76
C ILE A 120 9.96 -6.12 10.11
N ASN A 121 10.87 -5.25 9.67
CA ASN A 121 12.26 -5.26 10.08
C ASN A 121 12.46 -4.28 11.23
N LYS A 122 12.73 -4.80 12.44
CA LYS A 122 12.96 -3.97 13.63
C LYS A 122 14.30 -3.25 13.61
N ASP A 123 15.34 -3.86 13.06
CA ASP A 123 16.68 -3.25 13.01
C ASP A 123 16.69 -2.00 12.12
N GLU A 124 15.88 -2.03 11.07
CA GLU A 124 15.75 -0.92 10.12
C GLU A 124 14.51 -0.05 10.38
N ASP A 125 13.76 -0.29 11.46
CA ASP A 125 12.42 0.23 11.73
C ASP A 125 11.60 0.40 10.47
N SER A 126 11.33 -0.68 9.76
CA SER A 126 10.62 -0.62 8.50
C SER A 126 9.61 -1.73 8.32
N ILE A 127 8.56 -1.45 7.55
CA ILE A 127 7.58 -2.44 7.11
C ILE A 127 7.59 -2.52 5.59
N THR A 128 7.71 -3.73 5.08
CA THR A 128 7.60 -4.07 3.66
C THR A 128 6.27 -4.78 3.45
N ILE A 129 5.49 -4.32 2.48
CA ILE A 129 4.17 -4.86 2.14
C ILE A 129 4.22 -5.35 0.70
N SER A 130 3.90 -6.63 0.50
CA SER A 130 3.75 -7.26 -0.82
C SER A 130 2.28 -7.33 -1.19
N ILE A 131 1.96 -6.71 -2.33
CA ILE A 131 0.61 -6.62 -2.89
C ILE A 131 0.57 -7.51 -4.13
N PRO A 132 -0.18 -8.62 -4.11
CA PRO A 132 -0.25 -9.50 -5.28
C PRO A 132 -1.02 -8.81 -6.41
N THR A 133 -0.46 -8.84 -7.63
CA THR A 133 -1.04 -8.17 -8.81
C THR A 133 -1.84 -9.12 -9.70
N GLY A 134 -1.68 -10.44 -9.54
CA GLY A 134 -2.40 -11.47 -10.29
C GLY A 134 -3.83 -11.77 -9.79
N VAL A 135 -4.28 -11.11 -8.72
CA VAL A 135 -5.62 -11.33 -8.16
C VAL A 135 -6.64 -10.58 -9.02
N LYS A 136 -7.35 -11.31 -9.91
CA LYS A 136 -8.44 -10.73 -10.70
C LYS A 136 -9.47 -10.10 -9.75
N ALA A 137 -9.81 -8.83 -9.99
CA ALA A 137 -10.92 -8.21 -9.31
C ALA A 137 -12.20 -8.98 -9.67
N ARG A 138 -12.76 -9.72 -8.70
CA ARG A 138 -14.14 -10.22 -8.78
C ARG A 138 -15.12 -9.06 -8.68
#